data_AF-A0A388KZ49-F1
#
_entry.id   AF-A0A388KZ49-F1
#
_cell.length_a   1.000
_cell.length_b   1.000
_cell.length_c   1.000
_cell.angle_alpha   90.00
_cell.angle_beta   90.00
_cell.angle_gamma   90.00
#
_symmetry.space_group_name_H-M   'P 1'
#
loop_
_entity.id
_entity.type
_entity.pdbx_description
1 polymer ?
#
loop_
_entity_poly.entity_id
_entity_poly.type
_entity_poly.pdbx_seq_one_letter_code
_entity_poly.pdbx_strand_id
1 'polypeptide(L)'
;MAANGNNLRIDNRACYNCGQAGHISRYCPLPDRRTNIIPSTSTAIVPAQPLLTLPSSNFAIGTVASAATYEGQYNGQYSDKGWLRNRMANLEDVVGKIKEKHDADVAKELAVKKEEERKKKEKAEEDRRLREKQEREDWQLKMREDLNSRWEAVCDKIDKKDKENNEVTKLREEVARLSKMNGQGEPSTSVTKPVMESELVERLRREQEELRTATDRRFALLEEKLAALGKAKDEAKANAKLWKAEAFRPGNKRGSIAIGATPGSHARARRCVTPAVVPTDPRVNPQLQGIIERHAMEVNVLKELRLRDANDKIEA
;
A
#
# COMPACT_ATOMS: atom_id res chain seq x y z
N MET A 1 22.87 8.43 -13.58
CA MET A 1 22.14 9.55 -14.21
C MET A 1 20.90 8.99 -14.89
N ALA A 2 19.72 9.14 -14.29
CA ALA A 2 18.45 8.80 -14.93
C ALA A 2 17.61 10.09 -14.96
N ALA A 3 17.53 10.70 -16.14
CA ALA A 3 16.73 11.90 -16.37
C ALA A 3 15.24 11.51 -16.37
N ASN A 4 14.49 12.12 -15.46
CA ASN A 4 13.07 11.90 -15.26
C ASN A 4 12.28 12.66 -16.35
N GLY A 5 12.13 12.04 -17.52
CA GLY A 5 11.57 12.62 -18.74
C GLY A 5 10.05 12.82 -18.78
N ASN A 6 9.42 13.31 -17.71
CA ASN A 6 7.97 13.52 -17.66
C ASN A 6 7.51 14.98 -17.47
N ASN A 7 8.42 15.97 -17.44
CA ASN A 7 8.02 17.37 -17.24
C ASN A 7 7.80 18.20 -18.53
N LEU A 8 8.22 17.73 -19.71
CA LEU A 8 8.17 18.52 -20.96
C LEU A 8 6.77 18.69 -21.59
N ARG A 9 5.69 18.21 -20.95
CA ARG A 9 4.32 18.34 -21.48
C ARG A 9 3.47 19.41 -20.78
N ILE A 10 3.95 20.02 -19.70
CA ILE A 10 3.19 21.05 -18.96
C ILE A 10 3.47 22.46 -19.52
N ASP A 11 4.63 22.66 -20.15
CA ASP A 11 5.14 24.00 -20.48
C ASP A 11 4.41 24.71 -21.63
N ASN A 12 3.64 23.98 -22.45
CA ASN A 12 2.92 24.56 -23.61
C ASN A 12 1.42 24.78 -23.39
N ARG A 13 0.90 24.51 -22.18
CA ARG A 13 -0.53 24.68 -21.91
C ARG A 13 -0.77 26.01 -21.20
N ALA A 14 -1.49 26.91 -21.87
CA ALA A 14 -1.91 28.18 -21.29
C ALA A 14 -2.79 27.96 -20.05
N CYS A 15 -2.57 28.75 -19.00
CA CYS A 15 -3.34 28.73 -17.77
C CYS A 15 -4.82 29.00 -18.06
N TYR A 16 -5.73 28.13 -17.59
CA TYR A 16 -7.17 28.35 -17.81
C TYR A 16 -7.78 29.48 -16.97
N ASN A 17 -7.01 30.11 -16.07
CA ASN A 17 -7.45 31.28 -15.32
C ASN A 17 -7.03 32.60 -16.00
N CYS A 18 -5.77 32.72 -16.43
CA CYS A 18 -5.21 33.97 -16.98
C CYS A 18 -4.72 33.91 -18.43
N GLY A 19 -4.68 32.73 -19.05
CA GLY A 19 -4.23 32.53 -20.43
C GLY A 19 -2.71 32.57 -20.65
N GLN A 20 -1.89 32.81 -19.62
CA GLN A 20 -0.43 32.81 -19.74
C GLN A 20 0.15 31.39 -19.72
N ALA A 21 1.21 31.15 -20.51
CA ALA A 21 1.93 29.88 -20.55
C ALA A 21 2.89 29.72 -19.35
N GLY A 22 3.37 28.49 -19.12
CA GLY A 22 4.30 28.16 -18.03
C GLY A 22 3.64 27.76 -16.70
N HIS A 23 2.31 27.79 -16.58
CA HIS A 23 1.59 27.26 -15.42
C HIS A 23 0.14 26.88 -15.76
N ILE A 24 -0.45 25.98 -14.96
CA ILE A 24 -1.89 25.65 -14.99
C ILE A 24 -2.65 26.42 -13.91
N SER A 25 -3.98 26.51 -13.98
CA SER A 25 -4.82 27.34 -13.08
C SER A 25 -4.55 27.18 -11.59
N ARG A 26 -4.11 25.99 -11.17
CA ARG A 26 -3.78 25.70 -9.77
C ARG A 26 -2.53 26.43 -9.24
N TYR A 27 -1.69 26.91 -10.14
CA TYR A 27 -0.46 27.66 -9.85
C TYR A 27 -0.51 29.08 -10.40
N CYS A 28 -1.71 29.60 -10.70
CA CYS A 28 -1.87 30.95 -11.19
C CYS A 28 -1.66 31.97 -10.07
N PRO A 29 -0.81 33.00 -10.23
CA PRO A 29 -0.62 34.04 -9.22
C PRO A 29 -1.81 35.01 -9.13
N LEU A 30 -2.75 34.94 -10.08
CA LEU A 30 -3.97 35.75 -10.08
C LEU A 30 -5.13 35.01 -9.41
N PRO A 31 -6.03 35.71 -8.69
CA PRO A 31 -7.21 35.11 -8.07
C PRO A 31 -8.07 34.40 -9.12
N ASP A 32 -8.66 33.26 -8.74
CA ASP A 32 -9.48 32.44 -9.64
C ASP A 32 -10.73 33.22 -10.07
N ARG A 33 -10.87 33.46 -11.37
CA ARG A 33 -12.06 34.16 -11.91
C ARG A 33 -13.36 33.41 -11.64
N ARG A 34 -13.32 32.11 -11.32
CA ARG A 34 -14.51 31.31 -11.02
C ARG A 34 -15.09 31.56 -9.62
N THR A 35 -14.31 32.10 -8.69
CA THR A 35 -14.76 32.28 -7.29
C THR A 35 -15.37 33.65 -7.03
N ASN A 36 -15.43 34.54 -8.03
CA ASN A 36 -16.01 35.88 -7.91
C ASN A 36 -17.49 35.94 -8.36
N ILE A 37 -18.28 34.92 -7.98
CA ILE A 37 -19.74 34.97 -8.06
C ILE A 37 -20.28 34.96 -6.62
N ILE A 38 -21.00 36.03 -6.28
CA ILE A 38 -21.74 36.27 -5.04
C ILE A 38 -22.58 35.02 -4.67
N PRO A 39 -22.71 34.63 -3.39
CA PRO A 39 -23.52 33.47 -3.02
C PRO A 39 -25.00 33.78 -3.24
N SER A 40 -25.52 33.38 -4.40
CA SER A 40 -26.94 33.48 -4.71
C SER A 40 -27.69 32.35 -4.00
N THR A 41 -28.37 32.70 -2.91
CA THR A 41 -29.35 31.85 -2.24
C THR A 41 -30.57 31.72 -3.14
N SER A 42 -30.67 30.61 -3.88
CA SER A 42 -31.95 30.19 -4.47
C SER A 42 -31.97 28.69 -4.71
N THR A 43 -32.65 27.99 -3.81
CA THR A 43 -33.22 26.67 -4.04
C THR A 43 -34.38 26.82 -5.02
N ALA A 44 -34.18 26.40 -6.27
CA ALA A 44 -35.26 26.15 -7.22
C ALA A 44 -34.95 24.87 -8.02
N ILE A 45 -35.80 23.88 -7.79
CA ILE A 45 -35.86 22.62 -8.54
C ILE A 45 -36.40 22.95 -9.94
N VAL A 46 -35.67 22.59 -11.00
CA VAL A 46 -36.16 22.62 -12.38
C VAL A 46 -36.15 21.18 -12.93
N PRO A 47 -37.27 20.67 -13.47
CA PRO A 47 -37.34 19.33 -14.05
C PRO A 47 -36.62 19.28 -15.41
N ALA A 48 -35.88 18.19 -15.64
CA ALA A 48 -35.16 17.93 -16.88
C ALA A 48 -36.12 17.66 -18.05
N GLN A 49 -35.87 18.29 -19.19
CA GLN A 49 -36.42 17.89 -20.50
C GLN A 49 -35.30 17.44 -21.45
N PRO A 50 -35.57 16.47 -22.35
CA PRO A 50 -34.55 15.75 -23.10
C PRO A 50 -34.05 16.51 -24.35
N LEU A 51 -32.76 16.37 -24.62
CA LEU A 51 -32.05 16.97 -25.77
C LEU A 51 -32.47 16.31 -27.10
N LEU A 52 -32.96 17.11 -28.04
CA LEU A 52 -33.06 16.77 -29.46
C LEU A 52 -31.89 17.39 -30.24
N THR A 53 -31.23 16.57 -31.03
CA THR A 53 -30.16 16.92 -31.98
C THR A 53 -30.76 17.52 -33.27
N LEU A 54 -30.31 18.72 -33.66
CA LEU A 54 -30.45 19.23 -35.03
C LEU A 54 -29.06 19.53 -35.62
N PRO A 55 -28.84 19.33 -36.94
CA PRO A 55 -27.59 19.63 -37.60
C PRO A 55 -27.50 21.11 -37.99
N SER A 56 -26.28 21.66 -37.86
CA SER A 56 -25.93 23.05 -38.15
C SER A 56 -25.58 23.22 -39.63
N SER A 57 -26.27 24.15 -40.30
CA SER A 57 -25.98 24.62 -41.66
C SER A 57 -25.40 26.03 -41.63
N ASN A 58 -24.44 26.26 -42.53
CA ASN A 58 -23.93 27.53 -43.05
C ASN A 58 -22.62 28.07 -42.44
N PHE A 59 -21.54 27.86 -43.20
CA PHE A 59 -20.58 28.92 -43.48
C PHE A 59 -20.34 28.99 -44.99
N ALA A 60 -20.57 30.17 -45.56
CA ALA A 60 -20.19 30.54 -46.91
C ALA A 60 -18.73 31.06 -46.91
N ILE A 61 -18.01 30.86 -48.01
CA ILE A 61 -17.17 31.82 -48.76
C ILE A 61 -16.38 31.03 -49.82
N GLY A 62 -16.43 31.48 -51.08
CA GLY A 62 -15.48 31.07 -52.11
C GLY A 62 -16.03 30.97 -53.54
N THR A 63 -16.55 32.07 -54.08
CA THR A 63 -16.92 32.22 -55.49
C THR A 63 -15.67 32.31 -56.39
N VAL A 64 -15.54 31.40 -57.37
CA VAL A 64 -14.98 31.69 -58.71
C VAL A 64 -15.77 30.92 -59.75
N ALA A 65 -15.97 31.56 -60.91
CA ALA A 65 -17.02 31.27 -61.88
C ALA A 65 -16.74 30.13 -62.89
N SER A 66 -17.83 29.45 -63.25
CA SER A 66 -18.30 28.95 -64.56
C SER A 66 -17.34 28.50 -65.67
N ALA A 67 -17.53 27.26 -66.15
CA ALA A 67 -17.46 26.92 -67.57
C ALA A 67 -18.35 25.70 -67.95
N ALA A 68 -19.35 26.01 -68.79
CA ALA A 68 -19.93 25.24 -69.89
C ALA A 68 -20.36 23.76 -69.71
N THR A 69 -21.69 23.62 -69.81
CA THR A 69 -22.51 22.52 -70.32
C THR A 69 -21.89 21.78 -71.52
N TYR A 70 -21.89 20.45 -71.48
CA TYR A 70 -22.04 19.61 -72.68
C TYR A 70 -22.81 18.34 -72.32
N GLU A 71 -24.11 18.39 -72.58
CA GLU A 71 -25.04 17.28 -72.45
C GLU A 71 -24.98 16.46 -73.73
N GLY A 72 -24.44 15.24 -73.64
CA GLY A 72 -24.32 14.30 -74.76
C GLY A 72 -25.27 13.13 -74.58
N GLN A 73 -26.53 13.34 -74.97
CA GLN A 73 -27.58 12.33 -74.99
C GLN A 73 -27.49 11.58 -76.32
N TYR A 74 -26.99 10.34 -76.32
CA TYR A 74 -27.17 9.40 -77.43
C TYR A 74 -27.81 8.12 -76.90
N ASN A 75 -29.07 7.94 -77.30
CA ASN A 75 -29.87 6.76 -77.06
C ASN A 75 -29.62 5.78 -78.23
N GLY A 76 -29.24 4.54 -77.91
CA GLY A 76 -28.98 3.47 -78.87
C GLY A 76 -29.39 2.12 -78.28
N GLN A 77 -30.64 1.75 -78.55
CA GLN A 77 -31.31 0.49 -78.22
C GLN A 77 -30.50 -0.71 -78.75
N TYR A 78 -30.15 -1.69 -77.92
CA TYR A 78 -30.18 -3.14 -78.23
C TYR A 78 -29.88 -3.95 -76.95
N SER A 79 -30.88 -4.74 -76.55
CA SER A 79 -30.93 -5.62 -75.39
C SER A 79 -29.81 -6.68 -75.41
N ASP A 80 -28.81 -6.50 -74.56
CA ASP A 80 -27.90 -7.57 -74.09
C ASP A 80 -27.08 -7.12 -72.86
N LYS A 81 -26.75 -5.81 -72.80
CA LYS A 81 -25.93 -5.21 -71.73
C LYS A 81 -26.58 -5.21 -70.34
N GLY A 82 -27.91 -5.32 -70.24
CA GLY A 82 -28.62 -5.37 -68.96
C GLY A 82 -28.45 -6.71 -68.24
N TRP A 83 -28.43 -7.82 -68.98
CA TRP A 83 -28.24 -9.15 -68.41
C TRP A 83 -26.82 -9.35 -67.88
N LEU A 84 -25.81 -8.93 -68.66
CA LEU A 84 -24.41 -8.93 -68.22
C LEU A 84 -24.19 -8.02 -67.01
N ARG A 85 -24.81 -6.83 -66.97
CA ARG A 85 -24.75 -5.93 -65.82
C ARG A 85 -25.36 -6.56 -64.57
N ASN A 86 -26.51 -7.22 -64.67
CA ASN A 86 -27.16 -7.89 -63.53
C ASN A 86 -26.36 -9.10 -63.03
N ARG A 87 -25.75 -9.88 -63.94
CA ARG A 87 -24.88 -11.00 -63.57
C ARG A 87 -23.60 -10.50 -62.90
N MET A 88 -23.01 -9.41 -63.38
CA MET A 88 -21.85 -8.76 -62.76
C MET A 88 -22.20 -8.22 -61.37
N ALA A 89 -23.33 -7.54 -61.20
CA ALA A 89 -23.79 -7.07 -59.89
C ALA A 89 -24.01 -8.23 -58.89
N ASN A 90 -24.57 -9.36 -59.34
CA ASN A 90 -24.71 -10.55 -58.49
C ASN A 90 -23.35 -11.18 -58.12
N LEU A 91 -22.38 -11.19 -59.02
CA LEU A 91 -21.03 -11.67 -58.72
C LEU A 91 -20.31 -10.73 -57.75
N GLU A 92 -20.46 -9.42 -57.94
CA GLU A 92 -19.91 -8.41 -57.03
C GLU A 92 -20.51 -8.55 -55.62
N ASP A 93 -21.83 -8.79 -55.51
CA ASP A 93 -22.50 -9.07 -54.23
C ASP A 93 -22.00 -10.37 -53.57
N VAL A 94 -21.82 -11.45 -54.35
CA VAL A 94 -21.27 -12.71 -53.83
C VAL A 94 -19.82 -12.54 -53.36
N VAL A 95 -18.97 -11.85 -54.14
CA VAL A 95 -17.58 -11.57 -53.77
C VAL A 95 -17.53 -10.65 -52.55
N GLY A 96 -18.41 -9.66 -52.46
CA GLY A 96 -18.58 -8.80 -51.29
C GLY A 96 -18.89 -9.61 -50.04
N LYS A 97 -19.87 -10.50 -50.11
CA LYS A 97 -20.24 -11.41 -49.00
C LYS A 97 -19.10 -12.33 -48.58
N ILE A 98 -18.29 -12.83 -49.53
CA ILE A 98 -17.11 -13.66 -49.22
C ILE A 98 -16.06 -12.84 -48.49
N LYS A 99 -15.77 -11.62 -48.98
CA LYS A 99 -14.81 -10.72 -48.34
C LYS A 99 -15.24 -10.34 -46.93
N GLU A 100 -16.50 -9.97 -46.73
CA GLU A 100 -17.03 -9.64 -45.41
C GLU A 100 -16.91 -10.82 -44.42
N LYS A 101 -17.17 -12.06 -44.87
CA LYS A 101 -16.97 -13.25 -44.04
C LYS A 101 -15.50 -13.47 -43.69
N HIS A 102 -14.61 -13.35 -44.68
CA HIS A 102 -13.17 -13.49 -44.45
C HIS A 102 -12.65 -12.43 -43.48
N ASP A 103 -13.02 -11.16 -43.67
CA ASP A 103 -12.62 -10.06 -42.80
C ASP A 103 -13.19 -10.24 -41.39
N ALA A 104 -14.44 -10.75 -41.27
CA ALA A 104 -15.03 -11.09 -39.98
C ALA A 104 -14.30 -12.25 -39.29
N ASP A 105 -13.86 -13.28 -40.01
CA ASP A 105 -13.14 -14.41 -39.45
C ASP A 105 -11.71 -14.04 -39.05
N VAL A 106 -11.01 -13.24 -39.86
CA VAL A 106 -9.72 -12.62 -39.49
C VAL A 106 -9.86 -11.73 -38.25
N ALA A 107 -10.94 -10.95 -38.14
CA ALA A 107 -11.21 -10.13 -36.98
C ALA A 107 -11.46 -10.97 -35.71
N LYS A 108 -12.19 -12.10 -35.82
CA LYS A 108 -12.40 -13.04 -34.71
C LYS A 108 -11.08 -13.68 -34.27
N GLU A 109 -10.24 -14.15 -35.20
CA GLU A 109 -8.94 -14.71 -34.86
C GLU A 109 -8.02 -13.71 -34.16
N LEU A 110 -8.01 -12.46 -34.64
CA LEU A 110 -7.24 -11.39 -34.01
C LEU A 110 -7.77 -11.07 -32.60
N ALA A 111 -9.10 -11.11 -32.41
CA ALA A 111 -9.72 -10.92 -31.10
C ALA A 111 -9.35 -12.05 -30.13
N VAL A 112 -9.36 -13.31 -30.58
CA VAL A 112 -8.93 -14.48 -29.78
C VAL A 112 -7.46 -14.33 -29.37
N LYS A 113 -6.56 -14.02 -30.31
CA LYS A 113 -5.13 -13.82 -30.02
C LYS A 113 -4.89 -12.71 -28.99
N LYS A 114 -5.60 -11.58 -29.12
CA LYS A 114 -5.51 -10.47 -28.15
C LYS A 114 -6.01 -10.88 -26.76
N GLU A 115 -7.06 -11.68 -26.69
CA GLU A 115 -7.60 -12.18 -25.43
C GLU A 115 -6.66 -13.22 -24.77
N GLU A 116 -6.04 -14.10 -25.55
CA GLU A 116 -5.01 -15.02 -25.06
C GLU A 116 -3.77 -14.28 -24.53
N GLU A 117 -3.29 -13.25 -25.22
CA GLU A 117 -2.21 -12.40 -24.72
C GLU A 117 -2.58 -11.68 -23.43
N ARG A 118 -3.82 -11.20 -23.31
CA ARG A 118 -4.34 -10.58 -22.08
C ARG A 118 -4.33 -11.57 -20.92
N LYS A 119 -4.83 -12.79 -21.13
CA LYS A 119 -4.81 -13.87 -20.15
C LYS A 119 -3.38 -14.28 -19.76
N LYS A 120 -2.46 -14.33 -20.74
CA LYS A 120 -1.05 -14.62 -20.48
C LYS A 120 -0.39 -13.55 -19.60
N LYS A 121 -0.69 -12.27 -19.84
CA LYS A 121 -0.21 -11.15 -19.00
C LYS A 121 -0.77 -11.21 -17.59
N GLU A 122 -2.06 -11.51 -17.45
CA GLU A 122 -2.71 -11.66 -16.15
C GLU A 122 -2.11 -12.83 -15.34
N LYS A 123 -1.94 -14.00 -15.97
CA LYS A 123 -1.30 -15.16 -15.34
C LYS A 123 0.15 -14.87 -14.93
N ALA A 124 0.93 -14.21 -15.79
CA ALA A 124 2.32 -13.85 -15.46
C ALA A 124 2.41 -12.87 -14.28
N GLU A 125 1.47 -11.94 -14.17
CA GLU A 125 1.36 -11.01 -13.05
C GLU A 125 0.88 -11.71 -11.76
N GLU A 126 -0.04 -12.66 -11.86
CA GLU A 126 -0.45 -13.51 -10.74
C GLU A 126 0.70 -14.38 -10.23
N ASP A 127 1.46 -15.01 -11.13
CA ASP A 127 2.66 -15.78 -10.80
C ASP A 127 3.73 -14.89 -10.14
N ARG A 128 3.89 -13.64 -10.58
CA ARG A 128 4.78 -12.67 -9.92
C ARG A 128 4.34 -12.39 -8.49
N ARG A 129 3.05 -12.16 -8.26
CA ARG A 129 2.50 -11.93 -6.92
C ARG A 129 2.66 -13.16 -6.02
N LEU A 130 2.50 -14.36 -6.57
CA LEU A 130 2.68 -15.60 -5.81
C LEU A 130 4.15 -15.79 -5.42
N ARG A 131 5.11 -15.54 -6.33
CA ARG A 131 6.54 -15.58 -6.01
C ARG A 131 6.91 -14.59 -4.91
N GLU A 132 6.46 -13.33 -5.00
CA GLU A 132 6.70 -12.33 -3.95
C GLU A 132 6.03 -12.68 -2.61
N LYS A 133 4.93 -13.46 -2.63
CA LYS A 133 4.30 -13.99 -1.41
C LYS A 133 5.12 -15.12 -0.83
N GLN A 134 5.56 -16.05 -1.68
CA GLN A 134 6.38 -17.19 -1.29
C GLN A 134 7.72 -16.73 -0.72
N GLU A 135 8.41 -15.78 -1.36
CA GLU A 135 9.67 -15.22 -0.84
C GLU A 135 9.51 -14.58 0.55
N ARG A 136 8.36 -13.92 0.81
CA ARG A 136 8.06 -13.39 2.15
C ARG A 136 7.82 -14.50 3.17
N GLU A 137 7.15 -15.57 2.78
CA GLU A 137 6.90 -16.74 3.64
C GLU A 137 8.20 -17.49 3.91
N ASP A 138 9.03 -17.73 2.90
CA ASP A 138 10.34 -18.36 3.00
C ASP A 138 11.28 -17.52 3.88
N TRP A 139 11.24 -16.20 3.76
CA TRP A 139 12.00 -15.30 4.64
C TRP A 139 11.55 -15.43 6.10
N GLN A 140 10.24 -15.54 6.36
CA GLN A 140 9.73 -15.77 7.72
C GLN A 140 10.09 -17.16 8.25
N LEU A 141 10.06 -18.19 7.41
CA LEU A 141 10.48 -19.55 7.78
C LEU A 141 11.97 -19.57 8.12
N LYS A 142 12.81 -18.95 7.28
CA LYS A 142 14.24 -18.83 7.54
C LYS A 142 14.54 -18.09 8.84
N MET A 143 13.81 -17.00 9.13
CA MET A 143 13.95 -16.28 10.39
C MET A 143 13.54 -17.14 11.58
N ARG A 144 12.45 -17.91 11.47
CA ARG A 144 12.01 -18.86 12.51
C ARG A 144 13.04 -19.95 12.74
N GLU A 145 13.60 -20.49 11.67
CA GLU A 145 14.64 -21.53 11.72
C GLU A 145 15.92 -21.00 12.36
N ASP A 146 16.37 -19.79 12.00
CA ASP A 146 17.54 -19.14 12.64
C ASP A 146 17.31 -18.95 14.15
N LEU A 147 16.13 -18.45 14.54
CA LEU A 147 15.77 -18.31 15.96
C LEU A 147 15.73 -19.65 16.68
N ASN A 148 15.18 -20.70 16.05
CA ASN A 148 15.11 -22.03 16.64
C ASN A 148 16.51 -22.66 16.77
N SER A 149 17.36 -22.52 15.75
CA SER A 149 18.75 -23.00 15.80
C SER A 149 19.55 -22.31 16.90
N ARG A 150 19.39 -20.99 17.05
CA ARG A 150 20.02 -20.24 18.15
C ARG A 150 19.49 -20.67 19.52
N TRP A 151 18.20 -21.00 19.61
CA TRP A 151 17.59 -21.51 20.82
C TRP A 151 18.14 -22.90 21.19
N GLU A 152 18.21 -23.83 20.24
CA GLU A 152 18.81 -25.16 20.42
C GLU A 152 20.27 -25.05 20.90
N ALA A 153 21.06 -24.14 20.32
CA ALA A 153 22.43 -23.89 20.75
C ALA A 153 22.54 -23.33 22.18
N VAL A 154 21.51 -22.64 22.69
CA VAL A 154 21.44 -22.18 24.08
C VAL A 154 21.06 -23.36 24.99
N CYS A 155 20.08 -24.18 24.61
CA CYS A 155 19.72 -25.40 25.34
C CYS A 155 20.94 -26.32 25.52
N ASP A 156 21.70 -26.58 24.46
CA ASP A 156 22.93 -27.40 24.52
C ASP A 156 23.99 -26.84 25.49
N LYS A 157 24.10 -25.51 25.59
CA LYS A 157 25.03 -24.85 26.52
C LYS A 157 24.57 -24.97 27.97
N ILE A 158 23.26 -24.88 28.20
CA ILE A 158 22.68 -25.09 29.54
C ILE A 158 22.94 -26.53 29.98
N ASP A 159 22.66 -27.52 29.12
CA ASP A 159 22.88 -28.93 29.41
C ASP A 159 24.35 -29.26 29.70
N LYS A 160 25.28 -28.65 28.95
CA LYS A 160 26.73 -28.78 29.21
C LYS A 160 27.13 -28.17 30.56
N LYS A 161 26.64 -26.95 30.84
CA LYS A 161 26.92 -26.26 32.10
C LYS A 161 26.36 -27.03 33.29
N ASP A 162 25.20 -27.65 33.15
CA ASP A 162 24.61 -28.46 34.21
C ASP A 162 25.41 -29.74 34.48
N LYS A 163 25.98 -30.38 33.44
CA LYS A 163 26.93 -31.49 33.61
C LYS A 163 28.20 -31.06 34.35
N GLU A 164 28.82 -29.95 33.94
CA GLU A 164 30.00 -29.39 34.61
C GLU A 164 29.71 -29.03 36.07
N ASN A 165 28.57 -28.38 36.34
CA ASN A 165 28.13 -28.06 37.69
C ASN A 165 27.98 -29.34 38.54
N ASN A 166 27.40 -30.40 37.98
CA ASN A 166 27.24 -31.69 38.66
C ASN A 166 28.58 -32.40 38.92
N GLU A 167 29.59 -32.22 38.07
CA GLU A 167 30.94 -32.71 38.31
C GLU A 167 31.64 -31.89 39.39
N VAL A 168 31.49 -30.56 39.36
CA VAL A 168 32.03 -29.67 40.39
C VAL A 168 31.41 -29.95 41.76
N THR A 169 30.12 -30.25 41.86
CA THR A 169 29.49 -30.65 43.12
C THR A 169 30.06 -31.96 43.64
N LYS A 170 30.22 -32.99 42.78
CA LYS A 170 30.89 -34.25 43.14
C LYS A 170 32.32 -34.05 43.63
N LEU A 171 33.11 -33.22 42.93
CA LEU A 171 34.49 -32.92 43.32
C LEU A 171 34.54 -32.17 44.66
N ARG A 172 33.60 -31.25 44.92
CA ARG A 172 33.50 -30.56 46.22
C ARG A 172 33.16 -31.52 47.36
N GLU A 173 32.26 -32.47 47.14
CA GLU A 173 31.95 -33.52 48.10
C GLU A 173 33.17 -34.40 48.40
N GLU A 174 33.91 -34.80 47.37
CA GLU A 174 35.12 -35.62 47.52
C GLU A 174 36.24 -34.84 48.25
N VAL A 175 36.46 -33.57 47.92
CA VAL A 175 37.39 -32.69 48.66
C VAL A 175 36.96 -32.55 50.12
N ALA A 176 35.66 -32.38 50.39
CA ALA A 176 35.16 -32.32 51.77
C ALA A 176 35.37 -33.65 52.51
N ARG A 177 35.18 -34.80 51.84
CA ARG A 177 35.44 -36.14 52.40
C ARG A 177 36.92 -36.32 52.76
N LEU A 178 37.82 -35.95 51.85
CA LEU A 178 39.27 -36.02 52.06
C LEU A 178 39.74 -35.05 53.15
N SER A 179 39.22 -33.82 53.17
CA SER A 179 39.52 -32.85 54.22
C SER A 179 39.05 -33.33 55.59
N LYS A 180 37.93 -34.05 55.67
CA LYS A 180 37.40 -34.60 56.92
C LYS A 180 38.24 -35.78 57.43
N MET A 181 38.82 -36.58 56.53
CA MET A 181 39.81 -37.61 56.89
C MET A 181 41.13 -37.00 57.38
N ASN A 182 41.56 -35.86 56.81
CA ASN A 182 42.76 -35.14 57.25
C ASN A 182 42.55 -34.27 58.50
N GLY A 183 41.30 -34.05 58.92
CA GLY A 183 40.92 -33.22 60.06
C GLY A 183 40.81 -33.93 61.41
N GLN A 184 41.32 -35.16 61.56
CA GLN A 184 41.34 -35.89 62.84
C GLN A 184 42.40 -35.38 63.84
N GLY A 185 42.51 -34.06 63.97
CA GLY A 185 42.95 -33.39 65.20
C GLY A 185 41.76 -32.61 65.77
N GLU A 186 41.10 -33.19 66.77
CA GLU A 186 39.98 -32.65 67.59
C GLU A 186 40.25 -31.21 68.14
N PRO A 187 39.23 -30.41 68.59
CA PRO A 187 37.98 -30.89 69.23
C PRO A 187 36.64 -30.12 68.97
N SER A 188 35.55 -30.89 69.13
CA SER A 188 34.35 -30.66 69.97
C SER A 188 33.39 -29.44 69.83
N THR A 189 32.11 -29.80 70.03
CA THR A 189 30.96 -29.07 70.67
C THR A 189 29.83 -28.42 69.84
N SER A 190 28.63 -28.89 70.22
CA SER A 190 27.35 -28.18 70.35
C SER A 190 26.39 -28.08 69.15
N VAL A 191 25.55 -29.11 69.10
CA VAL A 191 24.22 -29.14 68.51
C VAL A 191 23.31 -28.14 69.23
N THR A 192 22.86 -27.09 68.53
CA THR A 192 21.59 -26.35 68.78
C THR A 192 21.45 -25.22 67.76
N LYS A 193 21.01 -25.51 66.51
CA LYS A 193 20.52 -24.47 65.57
C LYS A 193 19.72 -24.90 64.31
N PRO A 194 19.00 -26.05 64.23
CA PRO A 194 18.29 -26.41 62.99
C PRO A 194 17.00 -25.61 62.72
N VAL A 195 16.40 -24.97 63.73
CA VAL A 195 15.07 -24.32 63.58
C VAL A 195 15.13 -23.03 62.75
N MET A 196 16.12 -22.16 63.00
CA MET A 196 16.26 -20.88 62.27
C MET A 196 16.67 -21.06 60.80
N GLU A 197 17.44 -22.11 60.51
CA GLU A 197 17.88 -22.44 59.15
C GLU A 197 16.71 -23.00 58.32
N SER A 198 15.85 -23.82 58.95
CA SER A 198 14.60 -24.30 58.34
C SER A 198 13.66 -23.13 57.97
N GLU A 199 13.47 -22.16 58.89
CA GLU A 199 12.63 -20.97 58.65
C GLU A 199 13.17 -20.07 57.53
N LEU A 200 14.49 -19.94 57.40
CA LEU A 200 15.12 -19.19 56.31
C LEU A 200 14.93 -19.89 54.95
N VAL A 201 15.09 -21.22 54.91
CA VAL A 201 14.88 -22.01 53.70
C VAL A 201 13.41 -21.95 53.25
N GLU A 202 12.45 -22.00 54.18
CA GLU A 202 11.04 -21.82 53.85
C GLU A 202 10.72 -20.41 53.33
N ARG A 203 11.38 -19.38 53.85
CA ARG A 203 11.25 -18.00 53.36
C ARG A 203 11.76 -17.85 51.93
N LEU A 204 12.95 -18.40 51.65
CA LEU A 204 13.52 -18.41 50.30
C LEU A 204 12.67 -19.20 49.30
N ARG A 205 12.08 -20.33 49.72
CA ARG A 205 11.12 -21.07 48.89
C ARG A 205 9.87 -20.25 48.57
N ARG A 206 9.34 -19.53 49.55
CA ARG A 206 8.21 -18.60 49.35
C ARG A 206 8.57 -17.47 48.40
N GLU A 207 9.74 -16.85 48.56
CA GLU A 207 10.22 -15.80 47.65
C GLU A 207 10.42 -16.31 46.20
N GLN A 208 10.94 -17.53 46.03
CA GLN A 208 11.05 -18.14 44.70
C GLN A 208 9.69 -18.42 44.07
N GLU A 209 8.72 -18.90 44.85
CA GLU A 209 7.36 -19.14 44.37
C GLU A 209 6.64 -17.82 44.05
N GLU A 210 6.85 -16.77 44.86
CA GLU A 210 6.33 -15.43 44.57
C GLU A 210 6.92 -14.86 43.28
N LEU A 211 8.20 -15.05 43.01
CA LEU A 211 8.83 -14.64 41.75
C LEU A 211 8.30 -15.43 40.55
N ARG A 212 8.15 -16.75 40.69
CA ARG A 212 7.56 -17.62 39.64
C ARG A 212 6.11 -17.23 39.34
N THR A 213 5.28 -17.09 40.37
CA THR A 213 3.90 -16.66 40.20
C THR A 213 3.80 -15.24 39.66
N ALA A 214 4.72 -14.33 40.01
CA ALA A 214 4.77 -12.99 39.43
C ALA A 214 5.12 -13.01 37.94
N THR A 215 6.02 -13.89 37.50
CA THR A 215 6.31 -14.08 36.07
C THR A 215 5.13 -14.70 35.34
N ASP A 216 4.49 -15.72 35.91
CA ASP A 216 3.34 -16.38 35.30
C ASP A 216 2.16 -15.41 35.12
N ARG A 217 1.91 -14.54 36.11
CA ARG A 217 0.93 -13.45 35.99
C ARG A 217 1.26 -12.49 34.85
N ARG A 218 2.55 -12.13 34.67
CA ARG A 218 2.98 -11.27 33.56
C ARG A 218 2.78 -11.95 32.21
N PHE A 219 3.09 -13.24 32.10
CA PHE A 219 2.84 -14.01 30.89
C PHE A 219 1.36 -14.12 30.58
N ALA A 220 0.51 -14.43 31.55
CA ALA A 220 -0.93 -14.49 31.37
C ALA A 220 -1.51 -13.15 30.83
N LEU A 221 -1.04 -12.01 31.37
CA LEU A 221 -1.44 -10.69 30.86
C LEU A 221 -0.96 -10.41 29.42
N LEU A 222 0.21 -10.93 29.03
CA LEU A 222 0.71 -10.79 27.67
C LEU A 222 -0.05 -11.70 26.71
N GLU A 223 -0.37 -12.93 27.11
CA GLU A 223 -1.21 -13.86 26.35
C GLU A 223 -2.61 -13.29 26.12
N GLU A 224 -3.21 -12.67 27.16
CA GLU A 224 -4.48 -11.97 27.04
C GLU A 224 -4.41 -10.83 26.02
N LYS A 225 -3.36 -9.99 26.08
CA LYS A 225 -3.14 -8.91 25.10
C LYS A 225 -2.95 -9.44 23.69
N LEU A 226 -2.19 -10.52 23.52
CA LEU A 226 -2.00 -11.16 22.22
C LEU A 226 -3.30 -11.73 21.67
N ALA A 227 -4.11 -12.36 22.53
CA ALA A 227 -5.43 -12.86 22.16
C ALA A 227 -6.38 -11.72 21.76
N ALA A 228 -6.40 -10.61 22.50
CA ALA A 228 -7.20 -9.44 22.19
C ALA A 228 -6.79 -8.80 20.84
N LEU A 229 -5.49 -8.63 20.61
CA LEU A 229 -4.97 -8.14 19.32
C LEU A 229 -5.28 -9.10 18.17
N GLY A 230 -5.23 -10.41 18.42
CA GLY A 230 -5.63 -11.45 17.47
C GLY A 230 -7.09 -11.30 17.04
N LYS A 231 -8.01 -11.19 18.01
CA LYS A 231 -9.44 -10.96 17.76
C LYS A 231 -9.67 -9.68 16.97
N ALA A 232 -9.08 -8.55 17.39
CA ALA A 232 -9.23 -7.27 16.70
C ALA A 232 -8.73 -7.32 15.24
N LYS A 233 -7.62 -8.02 14.97
CA LYS A 233 -7.10 -8.23 13.62
C LYS A 233 -8.08 -9.03 12.76
N ASP A 234 -8.66 -10.11 13.30
CA ASP A 234 -9.56 -10.97 12.54
C ASP A 234 -10.93 -10.30 12.32
N GLU A 235 -11.41 -9.51 13.28
CA GLU A 235 -12.55 -8.59 13.11
C GLU A 235 -12.29 -7.56 12.01
N ALA A 236 -11.10 -6.94 11.97
CA ALA A 236 -10.73 -6.00 10.92
C ALA A 236 -10.70 -6.66 9.53
N LYS A 237 -10.19 -7.89 9.43
CA LYS A 237 -10.23 -8.67 8.18
C LYS A 237 -11.66 -9.02 7.77
N ALA A 238 -12.52 -9.40 8.72
CA ALA A 238 -13.93 -9.68 8.46
C ALA A 238 -14.64 -8.42 7.93
N ASN A 239 -14.42 -7.27 8.59
CA ASN A 239 -14.92 -5.97 8.14
C ASN A 239 -14.44 -5.62 6.73
N ALA A 240 -13.16 -5.84 6.40
CA ALA A 240 -12.63 -5.59 5.06
C ALA A 240 -13.31 -6.47 4.00
N LYS A 241 -13.60 -7.74 4.32
CA LYS A 241 -14.37 -8.63 3.43
C LYS A 241 -15.81 -8.13 3.22
N LEU A 242 -16.47 -7.68 4.28
CA LEU A 242 -17.81 -7.08 4.20
C LEU A 242 -17.82 -5.82 3.32
N TRP A 243 -16.85 -4.92 3.52
CA TRP A 243 -16.67 -3.73 2.67
C TRP A 243 -16.45 -4.10 1.20
N LYS A 244 -15.64 -5.11 0.94
CA LYS A 244 -15.41 -5.61 -0.42
C LYS A 244 -16.70 -6.14 -1.04
N ALA A 245 -17.47 -6.94 -0.30
CA ALA A 245 -18.74 -7.48 -0.77
C ALA A 245 -19.77 -6.37 -1.06
N GLU A 246 -19.87 -5.36 -0.20
CA GLU A 246 -20.78 -4.22 -0.40
C GLU A 246 -20.37 -3.37 -1.60
N ALA A 247 -19.06 -3.13 -1.80
CA ALA A 247 -18.57 -2.37 -2.96
C ALA A 247 -18.90 -3.02 -4.31
N PHE A 248 -18.98 -4.36 -4.35
CA PHE A 248 -19.33 -5.13 -5.55
C PHE A 248 -20.81 -5.52 -5.64
N ARG A 249 -21.67 -5.02 -4.75
CA ARG A 249 -23.09 -5.39 -4.74
C ARG A 249 -23.82 -4.88 -5.99
N PRO A 250 -24.41 -5.75 -6.82
CA PRO A 250 -25.21 -5.32 -7.96
C PRO A 250 -26.56 -4.73 -7.50
N GLY A 251 -26.91 -3.51 -7.93
CA GLY A 251 -28.21 -2.87 -7.63
C GLY A 251 -28.17 -1.71 -6.62
N ASN A 252 -29.30 -1.00 -6.51
CA ASN A 252 -29.47 0.31 -5.85
C ASN A 252 -28.84 0.40 -4.44
N LYS A 253 -27.96 1.39 -4.24
CA LYS A 253 -27.13 1.64 -3.03
C LYS A 253 -27.91 2.19 -1.82
N ARG A 254 -29.11 1.69 -1.56
CA ARG A 254 -30.05 2.25 -0.56
C ARG A 254 -30.20 1.42 0.72
N GLY A 255 -29.27 0.53 1.02
CA GLY A 255 -29.26 -0.21 2.28
C GLY A 255 -27.98 0.08 3.05
N SER A 256 -28.08 0.81 4.16
CA SER A 256 -26.97 1.03 5.09
C SER A 256 -26.85 -0.18 6.02
N ILE A 257 -25.89 -1.05 5.77
CA ILE A 257 -25.45 -2.03 6.77
C ILE A 257 -24.62 -1.26 7.80
N ALA A 258 -24.90 -1.47 9.09
CA ALA A 258 -24.06 -0.95 10.17
C ALA A 258 -22.73 -1.71 10.18
N ILE A 259 -21.81 -1.31 9.32
CA ILE A 259 -20.43 -1.80 9.34
C ILE A 259 -19.77 -1.15 10.56
N GLY A 260 -19.16 -1.96 11.43
CA GLY A 260 -18.51 -1.50 12.66
C GLY A 260 -17.54 -0.34 12.41
N ALA A 261 -17.28 0.44 13.47
CA ALA A 261 -16.48 1.66 13.42
C ALA A 261 -15.24 1.47 12.51
N THR A 262 -15.17 2.29 11.45
CA THR A 262 -14.01 2.30 10.56
C THR A 262 -12.77 2.53 11.43
N PRO A 263 -11.79 1.61 11.46
CA PRO A 263 -10.52 1.88 12.12
C PRO A 263 -9.98 3.15 11.48
N GLY A 264 -9.93 4.23 12.26
CA GLY A 264 -9.57 5.56 11.77
C GLY A 264 -8.26 5.45 11.00
N SER A 265 -8.32 5.60 9.69
CA SER A 265 -7.11 5.67 8.91
C SER A 265 -6.38 6.94 9.37
N HIS A 266 -5.21 6.78 9.97
CA HIS A 266 -4.25 7.89 10.13
C HIS A 266 -3.71 8.39 8.77
N ALA A 267 -4.41 8.07 7.66
CA ALA A 267 -4.29 8.81 6.43
C ALA A 267 -4.79 10.22 6.72
N ARG A 268 -3.82 11.11 6.93
CA ARG A 268 -4.02 12.56 7.08
C ARG A 268 -4.73 13.09 5.84
N ALA A 269 -6.05 12.97 5.78
CA ALA A 269 -6.89 13.80 4.96
C ALA A 269 -6.79 15.19 5.58
N ARG A 270 -5.84 16.00 5.09
CA ARG A 270 -5.84 17.44 5.38
C ARG A 270 -7.11 18.01 4.77
N ARG A 271 -8.20 18.08 5.54
CA ARG A 271 -9.17 19.15 5.38
C ARG A 271 -8.49 20.39 5.94
N CYS A 272 -8.17 21.35 5.07
CA CYS A 272 -7.80 22.69 5.50
C CYS A 272 -9.02 23.35 6.12
N VAL A 273 -9.17 23.19 7.42
CA VAL A 273 -9.89 24.13 8.28
C VAL A 273 -8.98 24.35 9.47
N THR A 274 -8.46 25.56 9.62
CA THR A 274 -7.69 26.01 10.79
C THR A 274 -8.61 26.11 12.00
N PRO A 275 -8.44 25.31 13.06
CA PRO A 275 -9.06 25.56 14.35
C PRO A 275 -8.11 26.44 15.17
N ALA A 276 -8.55 27.65 15.46
CA ALA A 276 -7.85 28.59 16.33
C ALA A 276 -8.15 28.27 17.80
N VAL A 277 -7.52 27.25 18.39
CA VAL A 277 -7.26 27.15 19.84
C VAL A 277 -6.06 26.22 20.05
N VAL A 278 -5.04 26.69 20.79
CA VAL A 278 -3.86 25.92 21.19
C VAL A 278 -4.13 25.28 22.57
N PRO A 279 -4.07 23.95 22.70
CA PRO A 279 -4.00 23.30 24.01
C PRO A 279 -2.56 23.30 24.53
N THR A 280 -2.36 23.99 25.65
CA THR A 280 -1.11 24.09 26.41
C THR A 280 -0.97 22.85 27.31
N ASP A 281 -0.28 21.80 26.86
CA ASP A 281 0.30 20.78 27.76
C ASP A 281 1.44 20.01 27.06
N PRO A 282 2.71 20.07 27.53
CA PRO A 282 3.83 19.42 26.88
C PRO A 282 3.96 17.97 27.37
N ARG A 283 3.09 17.07 26.89
CA ARG A 283 3.43 15.64 26.85
C ARG A 283 4.11 15.31 25.54
N VAL A 284 5.32 15.86 25.35
CA VAL A 284 6.15 15.54 24.20
C VAL A 284 6.72 14.14 24.42
N ASN A 285 6.31 13.20 23.56
CA ASN A 285 6.91 11.87 23.52
C ASN A 285 8.43 12.02 23.31
N PRO A 286 9.28 11.54 24.24
CA PRO A 286 10.73 11.78 24.22
C PRO A 286 11.40 11.25 22.95
N GLN A 287 10.81 10.23 22.32
CA GLN A 287 11.29 9.70 21.06
C GLN A 287 11.02 10.63 19.86
N LEU A 288 9.96 11.44 19.93
CA LEU A 288 9.68 12.47 18.93
C LEU A 288 10.63 13.66 19.09
N GLN A 289 10.96 14.02 20.33
CA GLN A 289 11.89 15.10 20.62
C GLN A 289 13.28 14.83 20.01
N GLY A 290 13.82 13.62 20.19
CA GLY A 290 15.10 13.24 19.59
C GLY A 290 15.09 13.14 18.06
N ILE A 291 13.92 13.01 17.42
CA ILE A 291 13.78 13.10 15.95
C ILE A 291 13.80 14.57 15.52
N ILE A 292 13.08 15.44 16.24
CA ILE A 292 13.02 16.87 15.95
C ILE A 292 14.40 17.51 16.12
N GLU A 293 15.14 17.16 17.18
CA GLU A 293 16.50 17.66 17.44
C GLU A 293 17.49 17.21 16.35
N ARG A 294 17.44 15.94 15.93
CA ARG A 294 18.27 15.45 14.81
C ARG A 294 17.95 16.16 13.50
N HIS A 295 16.67 16.32 13.19
CA HIS A 295 16.26 17.05 12.00
C HIS A 295 16.70 18.52 12.05
N ALA A 296 16.63 19.16 13.22
CA ALA A 296 17.12 20.52 13.42
C ALA A 296 18.63 20.62 13.19
N MET A 297 19.41 19.66 13.69
CA MET A 297 20.85 19.60 13.45
C MET A 297 21.19 19.42 11.96
N GLU A 298 20.50 18.50 11.27
CA GLU A 298 20.67 18.30 9.82
C GLU A 298 20.37 19.57 9.01
N VAL A 299 19.27 20.25 9.34
CA VAL A 299 18.90 21.52 8.71
C VAL A 299 19.95 22.60 8.97
N ASN A 300 20.53 22.65 10.17
CA ASN A 300 21.55 23.63 10.50
C ASN A 300 22.86 23.38 9.73
N VAL A 301 23.29 22.13 9.62
CA VAL A 301 24.44 21.74 8.79
C VAL A 301 24.23 22.12 7.33
N LEU A 302 23.03 21.89 6.79
CA LEU A 302 22.70 22.29 5.42
C LEU A 302 22.72 23.81 5.22
N LYS A 303 22.33 24.59 6.22
CA LYS A 303 22.42 26.06 6.18
C LYS A 303 23.88 26.51 6.18
N GLU A 304 24.72 25.93 7.02
CA GLU A 304 26.16 26.24 7.08
C GLU A 304 26.88 25.88 5.77
N LEU A 305 26.52 24.76 5.15
CA LEU A 305 27.05 24.36 3.84
C LEU A 305 26.68 25.38 2.76
N ARG A 306 25.40 25.79 2.71
CA ARG A 306 24.96 26.81 1.75
C ARG A 306 25.61 28.17 1.98
N LEU A 307 25.87 28.54 3.23
CA LEU A 307 26.58 29.76 3.57
C LEU A 307 28.05 29.70 3.13
N ARG A 308 28.72 28.56 3.34
CA ARG A 308 30.08 28.33 2.82
C ARG A 308 30.12 28.39 1.30
N ASP A 309 29.25 27.67 0.61
CA ASP A 309 29.16 27.70 -0.86
C ASP A 309 28.87 29.12 -1.39
N ALA A 310 28.11 29.94 -0.65
CA ALA A 310 27.85 31.33 -1.01
C ALA A 310 29.09 32.20 -0.80
N ASN A 311 29.82 32.02 0.32
CA ASN A 311 31.04 32.75 0.60
C ASN A 311 32.17 32.38 -0.39
N ASP A 312 32.32 31.10 -0.72
CA ASP A 312 33.31 30.63 -1.69
C ASP A 312 33.05 31.20 -3.10
N LYS A 313 31.79 31.47 -3.44
CA LYS A 313 31.41 32.16 -4.69
C LYS A 313 31.60 33.67 -4.66
N ILE A 314 31.71 34.27 -3.48
CA ILE A 314 31.98 35.70 -3.31
C ILE A 314 33.50 35.95 -3.28
N GLU A 315 34.28 34.98 -2.77
CA GLU A 315 35.74 35.03 -2.69
C GLU A 315 36.44 34.61 -4.01
N ALA A 316 35.72 34.00 -4.95
CA ALA A 316 36.21 33.62 -6.29
C ALA A 316 35.88 34.69 -7.36
#